data_AF-A0A6S7HB91-F1
#
_entry.id   AF-A0A6S7HB91-F1
#
_cell.length_a   1.000
_cell.length_b   1.000
_cell.length_c   1.000
_cell.angle_alpha   90.00
_cell.angle_beta   90.00
_cell.angle_gamma   90.00
#
_symmetry.space_group_name_H-M   'P 1'
#
loop_
_entity.id
_entity.type
_entity.pdbx_description
1 polymer ?
#
loop_
_entity_poly.entity_id
_entity_poly.type
_entity_poly.pdbx_seq_one_letter_code
_entity_poly.pdbx_strand_id
1 'polypeptide(L)'
;MEDPLDSEVSFDIKEIESEDKCKPEITTVSEVMEGDTNAVVNVCGRITFRGEDGDAEGLPNTEKVECPVEGVSSLQHFSSCKKCQTKLIRNGEKQLVKCTECGLAQLFHKCQQRLIANVMFLKAENTISLLQFEDKLKQLYHIYTSQVPGGSTESFELLDDISIREFMLTVEVTVCYNTKKNVVSVHKKLTNKILVPLYR
;
A
#
# COMPACT_ATOMS: atom_id res chain seq x y z
N MET A 1 49.19 34.22 26.38
CA MET A 1 47.93 33.47 26.57
C MET A 1 47.04 33.91 25.44
N GLU A 2 46.94 33.09 24.40
CA GLU A 2 46.09 33.34 23.23
C GLU A 2 44.81 32.53 23.39
N ASP A 3 43.67 33.15 23.07
CA ASP A 3 42.32 32.60 23.20
C ASP A 3 42.07 31.45 22.19
N PRO A 4 41.48 30.31 22.59
CA PRO A 4 41.30 29.15 21.72
C PRO A 4 39.99 29.15 20.91
N LEU A 5 39.39 30.31 20.61
CA LEU A 5 38.04 30.40 20.02
C LEU A 5 37.96 30.92 18.58
N ASP A 6 39.07 31.06 17.86
CA ASP A 6 39.05 31.62 16.50
C ASP A 6 39.67 30.72 15.42
N SER A 7 39.33 29.42 15.44
CA SER A 7 39.58 28.54 14.29
C SER A 7 38.37 28.56 13.36
N GLU A 8 38.29 29.57 12.50
CA GLU A 8 37.34 29.60 11.40
C GLU A 8 37.64 28.45 10.42
N VAL A 9 36.66 27.57 10.23
CA VAL A 9 36.73 26.45 9.27
C VAL A 9 36.39 26.99 7.90
N SER A 10 37.39 27.12 7.02
CA SER A 10 37.18 27.44 5.61
C SER A 10 36.63 26.22 4.87
N PHE A 11 35.49 26.38 4.19
CA PHE A 11 34.92 25.37 3.30
C PHE A 11 35.17 25.77 1.85
N ASP A 12 35.98 24.99 1.13
CA ASP A 12 36.17 25.13 -0.31
C ASP A 12 34.95 24.58 -1.06
N ILE A 13 34.00 25.46 -1.37
CA ILE A 13 32.90 25.14 -2.27
C ILE A 13 33.41 25.32 -3.70
N LYS A 14 33.55 24.23 -4.45
CA LYS A 14 33.78 24.29 -5.90
C LYS A 14 32.42 24.37 -6.60
N GLU A 15 32.18 25.49 -7.28
CA GLU A 15 31.07 25.62 -8.23
C GLU A 15 31.28 24.63 -9.39
N ILE A 16 30.26 23.81 -9.65
CA ILE A 16 30.21 22.93 -10.82
C ILE A 16 29.40 23.67 -11.87
N GLU A 17 30.07 24.07 -12.95
CA GLU A 17 29.42 24.59 -14.15
C GLU A 17 28.57 23.47 -14.77
N SER A 18 27.26 23.71 -14.90
CA SER A 18 26.34 22.83 -15.59
C SER A 18 26.42 23.09 -17.10
N GLU A 19 26.99 22.15 -17.86
CA GLU A 19 26.86 22.14 -19.31
C GLU A 19 25.44 21.71 -19.71
N ASP A 20 24.74 22.63 -20.38
CA ASP A 20 23.52 22.41 -21.14
C ASP A 20 23.69 21.36 -22.24
N LYS A 21 22.75 20.41 -22.32
CA LYS A 21 22.19 19.86 -23.57
C LYS A 21 21.06 18.86 -23.30
N CYS A 22 19.83 19.37 -23.26
CA CYS A 22 18.71 18.76 -24.01
C CYS A 22 17.55 19.78 -24.04
N LYS A 23 17.27 20.31 -25.23
CA LYS A 23 16.17 21.26 -25.46
C LYS A 23 14.84 20.64 -24.99
N PRO A 24 14.05 21.30 -24.12
CA PRO A 24 12.61 21.14 -24.18
C PRO A 24 12.10 22.04 -25.32
N GLU A 25 11.40 21.46 -26.29
CA GLU A 25 10.46 22.24 -27.09
C GLU A 25 9.45 22.86 -26.11
N ILE A 26 9.48 24.18 -26.01
CA ILE A 26 8.57 24.95 -25.16
C ILE A 26 7.23 24.95 -25.88
N THR A 27 6.33 24.06 -25.48
CA THR A 27 4.93 24.10 -25.87
C THR A 27 4.29 25.30 -25.19
N THR A 28 3.83 26.28 -25.95
CA THR A 28 3.19 27.47 -25.42
C THR A 28 1.84 27.13 -24.78
N VAL A 29 1.50 27.82 -23.69
CA VAL A 29 0.30 27.63 -22.85
C VAL A 29 -1.02 27.58 -23.65
N SER A 30 -1.04 28.15 -24.85
CA SER A 30 -2.21 28.17 -25.74
C SER A 30 -2.59 26.81 -26.34
N GLU A 31 -1.73 25.78 -26.31
CA GLU A 31 -2.06 24.43 -26.82
C GLU A 31 -2.61 23.47 -25.74
N VAL A 32 -2.58 23.88 -24.45
CA VAL A 32 -3.06 23.05 -23.32
C VAL A 32 -4.54 23.28 -23.01
N MET A 33 -5.22 24.19 -23.72
CA MET A 33 -6.63 24.53 -23.46
C MET A 33 -7.66 23.82 -24.35
N GLU A 34 -7.25 22.97 -25.31
CA GLU A 34 -8.19 22.31 -26.24
C GLU A 34 -8.11 20.77 -26.29
N GLY A 35 -7.49 20.11 -25.31
CA GLY A 35 -7.43 18.64 -25.27
C GLY A 35 -7.71 18.07 -23.87
N ASP A 36 -8.93 17.54 -23.71
CA ASP A 36 -9.48 16.69 -22.65
C ASP A 36 -8.61 16.32 -21.42
N THR A 37 -9.10 16.86 -20.30
CA THR A 37 -9.07 16.50 -18.87
C THR A 37 -8.45 15.17 -18.37
N ASN A 38 -7.70 15.35 -17.26
CA ASN A 38 -7.56 14.48 -16.07
C ASN A 38 -6.42 13.45 -15.96
N ALA A 39 -5.17 13.86 -16.21
CA ALA A 39 -4.00 13.20 -15.63
C ALA A 39 -3.28 14.13 -14.64
N VAL A 40 -3.36 13.82 -13.33
CA VAL A 40 -2.53 14.48 -12.31
C VAL A 40 -1.29 13.62 -12.08
N VAL A 41 -0.15 14.09 -12.57
CA VAL A 41 1.14 13.42 -12.38
C VAL A 41 1.71 13.87 -11.03
N ASN A 42 1.74 12.97 -10.04
CA ASN A 42 2.45 13.25 -8.78
C ASN A 42 3.91 12.78 -8.92
N VAL A 43 4.86 13.66 -8.57
CA VAL A 43 6.31 13.46 -8.69
C VAL A 43 6.80 12.47 -7.61
N CYS A 44 6.44 11.19 -7.76
CA CYS A 44 7.00 10.07 -7.01
C CYS A 44 6.77 8.69 -7.70
N GLY A 45 6.52 8.67 -9.01
CA GLY A 45 6.52 7.42 -9.79
C GLY A 45 5.36 6.44 -9.47
N ARG A 46 4.22 6.92 -8.96
CA ARG A 46 2.98 6.14 -8.88
C ARG A 46 1.89 6.82 -9.68
N ILE A 47 1.58 6.26 -10.85
CA ILE A 47 0.43 6.65 -11.65
C ILE A 47 -0.82 6.18 -10.91
N THR A 48 -1.68 7.12 -10.53
CA THR A 48 -2.98 6.82 -9.93
C THR A 48 -4.03 7.20 -10.96
N PHE A 49 -4.68 6.23 -11.58
CA PHE A 49 -5.78 6.49 -12.49
C PHE A 49 -7.03 6.77 -11.67
N ARG A 50 -7.62 7.97 -11.81
CA ARG A 50 -9.00 8.24 -11.41
C ARG A 50 -9.88 7.97 -12.63
N GLY A 51 -10.38 6.74 -12.72
CA GLY A 51 -11.50 6.43 -13.61
C GLY A 51 -12.79 6.53 -12.80
N GLU A 52 -13.67 7.46 -13.19
CA GLU A 52 -15.10 7.35 -12.90
C GLU A 52 -15.64 6.18 -13.74
N ASP A 53 -16.36 5.27 -13.07
CA ASP A 53 -17.26 4.25 -13.62
C ASP A 53 -16.94 3.68 -15.00
N GLY A 54 -16.10 2.65 -15.03
CA GLY A 54 -15.90 1.83 -16.22
C GLY A 54 -14.92 0.70 -15.92
N ASP A 55 -15.41 -0.52 -16.09
CA ASP A 55 -14.73 -1.81 -16.20
C ASP A 55 -13.27 -1.91 -15.72
N ALA A 56 -13.06 -2.84 -14.80
CA ALA A 56 -11.75 -3.26 -14.30
C ALA A 56 -10.91 -3.99 -15.38
N GLU A 57 -10.56 -3.26 -16.43
CA GLU A 57 -9.71 -3.58 -17.57
C GLU A 57 -8.54 -2.59 -17.53
N GLY A 58 -7.50 -2.90 -16.74
CA GLY A 58 -6.40 -1.94 -16.59
C GLY A 58 -5.13 -2.41 -15.89
N LEU A 59 -5.02 -3.69 -15.50
CA LEU A 59 -3.75 -4.27 -15.10
C LEU A 59 -3.54 -5.60 -15.85
N PRO A 60 -2.55 -5.72 -16.75
CA PRO A 60 -2.25 -6.99 -17.37
C PRO A 60 -1.80 -7.97 -16.28
N ASN A 61 -2.51 -9.09 -16.13
CA ASN A 61 -2.24 -10.20 -15.20
C ASN A 61 -2.67 -10.02 -13.74
N THR A 62 -3.87 -9.50 -13.49
CA THR A 62 -4.52 -9.59 -12.17
C THR A 62 -5.79 -10.44 -12.20
N GLU A 63 -5.93 -11.33 -11.22
CA GLU A 63 -7.09 -12.17 -11.01
C GLU A 63 -7.93 -11.64 -9.83
N LYS A 64 -9.20 -12.05 -9.76
CA LYS A 64 -10.16 -11.59 -8.74
C LYS A 64 -10.67 -12.75 -7.90
N VAL A 65 -10.91 -12.49 -6.63
CA VAL A 65 -11.65 -13.35 -5.70
C VAL A 65 -12.61 -12.49 -4.88
N GLU A 66 -13.72 -13.09 -4.45
CA GLU A 66 -14.73 -12.43 -3.64
C GLU A 66 -14.59 -12.85 -2.17
N CYS A 67 -14.93 -11.93 -1.29
CA CYS A 67 -15.21 -12.20 0.12
C CYS A 67 -16.72 -12.45 0.35
N PRO A 68 -17.14 -13.05 1.48
CA PRO A 68 -16.34 -13.37 2.67
C PRO A 68 -15.27 -14.44 2.42
N VAL A 69 -14.17 -14.36 3.17
CA VAL A 69 -13.07 -15.32 3.05
C VAL A 69 -13.43 -16.62 3.77
N GLU A 70 -12.90 -17.74 3.31
CA GLU A 70 -13.14 -19.06 3.92
C GLU A 70 -12.44 -19.18 5.28
N GLY A 71 -11.27 -18.57 5.42
CA GLY A 71 -10.50 -18.63 6.65
C GLY A 71 -9.25 -17.76 6.66
N VAL A 72 -8.78 -17.44 7.85
CA VAL A 72 -7.48 -16.79 8.05
C VAL A 72 -6.50 -17.84 8.57
N SER A 73 -5.58 -18.31 7.72
CA SER A 73 -4.63 -19.37 8.07
C SER A 73 -3.60 -18.91 9.09
N SER A 74 -3.14 -17.66 8.97
CA SER A 74 -2.15 -17.11 9.90
C SER A 74 -2.22 -15.60 9.96
N LEU A 75 -2.01 -15.06 11.15
CA LEU A 75 -1.74 -13.65 11.40
C LEU A 75 -0.34 -13.56 12.01
N GLN A 76 0.56 -12.78 11.42
CA GLN A 76 1.95 -12.69 11.89
C GLN A 76 2.41 -11.24 11.92
N HIS A 77 3.13 -10.90 12.99
CA HIS A 77 3.84 -9.64 13.10
C HIS A 77 5.28 -9.82 12.62
N PHE A 78 5.79 -8.85 11.87
CA PHE A 78 7.17 -8.83 11.42
C PHE A 78 7.80 -7.43 11.54
N SER A 79 9.09 -7.41 11.85
CA SER A 79 9.87 -6.17 11.82
C SER A 79 10.14 -5.73 10.39
N SER A 80 9.96 -4.45 10.11
CA SER A 80 10.20 -3.84 8.80
C SER A 80 11.22 -2.71 8.87
N CYS A 81 11.89 -2.47 7.74
CA CYS A 81 12.85 -1.39 7.61
C CYS A 81 12.18 -0.02 7.62
N LYS A 82 12.65 0.93 8.45
CA LYS A 82 12.10 2.30 8.46
C LYS A 82 12.21 3.05 7.13
N LYS A 83 13.19 2.73 6.29
CA LYS A 83 13.44 3.44 5.02
C LYS A 83 12.64 2.85 3.86
N CYS A 84 12.73 1.54 3.63
CA CYS A 84 12.15 0.88 2.45
C CYS A 84 11.00 -0.10 2.79
N GLN A 85 10.63 -0.21 4.07
CA GLN A 85 9.56 -1.08 4.56
C GLN A 85 9.74 -2.58 4.31
N THR A 86 10.89 -3.01 3.78
CA THR A 86 11.17 -4.43 3.56
C THR A 86 11.23 -5.19 4.89
N LYS A 87 10.74 -6.43 4.88
CA LYS A 87 10.83 -7.37 6.00
C LYS A 87 12.29 -7.56 6.42
N LEU A 88 12.54 -7.42 7.72
CA LEU A 88 13.85 -7.61 8.32
C LEU A 88 13.95 -9.02 8.90
N ILE A 89 15.05 -9.70 8.60
CA ILE A 89 15.35 -11.02 9.14
C ILE A 89 16.24 -10.85 10.36
N ARG A 90 15.81 -11.41 11.50
CA ARG A 90 16.62 -11.40 12.73
C ARG A 90 17.55 -12.60 12.74
N ASN A 91 18.84 -12.36 12.52
CA ASN A 91 19.87 -13.39 12.64
C ASN A 91 20.40 -13.44 14.08
N GLY A 92 19.74 -14.24 14.92
CA GLY A 92 20.12 -14.47 16.32
C GLY A 92 19.71 -13.34 17.28
N GLU A 93 20.39 -13.24 18.41
CA GLU A 93 20.05 -12.29 19.48
C GLU A 93 20.50 -10.86 19.23
N LYS A 94 21.17 -10.59 18.10
CA LYS A 94 21.74 -9.28 17.77
C LYS A 94 20.67 -8.19 17.84
N GLN A 95 20.98 -7.15 18.61
CA GLN A 95 20.12 -5.98 18.77
C GLN A 95 20.10 -5.10 17.51
N LEU A 96 21.12 -5.21 16.66
CA LEU A 96 21.25 -4.44 15.41
C LEU A 96 20.95 -5.33 14.20
N VAL A 97 20.10 -4.83 13.31
CA VAL A 97 19.70 -5.49 12.07
C VAL A 97 20.00 -4.58 10.88
N LYS A 98 20.53 -5.16 9.80
CA LYS A 98 20.83 -4.46 8.54
C LYS A 98 19.80 -4.86 7.50
N CYS A 99 19.17 -3.88 6.86
CA CYS A 99 18.24 -4.13 5.76
C CYS A 99 19.01 -4.66 4.54
N THR A 100 18.54 -5.76 3.96
CA THR A 100 19.12 -6.36 2.75
C THR A 100 18.93 -5.49 1.52
N GLU A 101 17.82 -4.77 1.43
CA GLU A 101 17.48 -3.97 0.24
C GLU A 101 18.20 -2.62 0.22
N CYS A 102 18.12 -1.84 1.31
CA CYS A 102 18.65 -0.48 1.34
C CYS A 102 19.92 -0.30 2.19
N GLY A 103 20.42 -1.37 2.81
CA GLY A 103 21.63 -1.35 3.63
C GLY A 103 21.52 -0.64 4.98
N LEU A 104 20.37 -0.04 5.32
CA LEU A 104 20.17 0.69 6.58
C LEU A 104 20.34 -0.25 7.79
N ALA A 105 21.25 0.11 8.69
CA ALA A 105 21.42 -0.53 9.99
C ALA A 105 20.55 0.19 11.04
N GLN A 106 19.78 -0.58 11.81
CA GLN A 106 18.89 -0.04 12.84
C GLN A 106 18.73 -1.02 14.00
N LEU A 107 18.34 -0.51 15.18
CA LEU A 107 18.06 -1.35 16.34
C LEU A 107 16.75 -2.10 16.15
N PHE A 108 16.74 -3.41 16.43
CA PHE A 108 15.62 -4.32 16.20
C PHE A 108 14.36 -3.87 16.95
N HIS A 109 14.48 -3.50 18.23
CA HIS A 109 13.35 -3.01 19.03
C HIS A 109 12.81 -1.65 18.57
N LYS A 110 13.57 -0.89 17.76
CA LYS A 110 13.12 0.36 17.15
C LYS A 110 12.51 0.14 15.77
N CYS A 111 12.57 -1.07 15.21
CA CYS A 111 11.97 -1.38 13.92
C CYS A 111 10.45 -1.30 14.02
N GLN A 112 9.81 -0.82 12.95
CA GLN A 112 8.36 -0.80 12.87
C GLN A 112 7.85 -2.24 12.76
N GLN A 113 6.95 -2.63 13.67
CA GLN A 113 6.19 -3.87 13.53
C GLN A 113 5.10 -3.66 12.50
N ARG A 114 4.94 -4.64 11.61
CA ARG A 114 3.90 -4.67 10.59
C ARG A 114 3.19 -6.01 10.62
N LEU A 115 1.95 -6.00 10.17
CA LEU A 115 1.10 -7.18 10.11
C LEU A 115 1.14 -7.81 8.72
N ILE A 116 1.15 -9.13 8.67
CA ILE A 116 0.86 -9.91 7.46
C ILE A 116 -0.15 -11.00 7.80
N ALA A 117 -1.17 -11.13 6.95
CA ALA A 117 -2.18 -12.18 7.05
C ALA A 117 -2.07 -13.11 5.85
N ASN A 118 -2.21 -14.41 6.09
CA ASN A 118 -2.43 -15.40 5.04
C ASN A 118 -3.89 -15.82 5.08
N VAL A 119 -4.60 -15.61 3.98
CA VAL A 119 -6.06 -15.63 3.94
C VAL A 119 -6.52 -16.56 2.82
N MET A 120 -7.45 -17.43 3.14
CA MET A 120 -8.00 -18.43 2.23
C MET A 120 -9.30 -17.92 1.60
N PHE A 121 -9.35 -17.97 0.28
CA PHE A 121 -10.50 -17.60 -0.52
C PHE A 121 -11.02 -18.83 -1.25
N LEU A 122 -12.34 -18.93 -1.39
CA LEU A 122 -12.95 -19.90 -2.28
C LEU A 122 -13.03 -19.31 -3.69
N LYS A 123 -12.51 -20.03 -4.69
CA LYS A 123 -12.57 -19.65 -6.10
C LYS A 123 -13.07 -20.84 -6.91
N ALA A 124 -14.30 -20.73 -7.41
CA ALA A 124 -15.04 -21.84 -7.99
C ALA A 124 -15.09 -23.03 -7.00
N GLU A 125 -14.32 -24.09 -7.25
CA GLU A 125 -14.27 -25.31 -6.41
C GLU A 125 -12.95 -25.48 -5.66
N ASN A 126 -12.01 -24.53 -5.80
CA ASN A 126 -10.69 -24.61 -5.18
C ASN A 126 -10.49 -23.51 -4.13
N THR A 127 -9.68 -23.81 -3.13
CA THR A 127 -9.21 -22.81 -2.17
C THR A 127 -7.88 -22.21 -2.61
N ILE A 128 -7.77 -20.90 -2.47
CA ILE A 128 -6.56 -20.14 -2.81
C ILE A 128 -6.14 -19.37 -1.57
N SER A 129 -4.86 -19.43 -1.23
CA SER A 129 -4.28 -18.63 -0.16
C SER A 129 -3.58 -17.40 -0.73
N LEU A 130 -3.94 -16.21 -0.24
CA LEU A 130 -3.34 -14.93 -0.59
C LEU A 130 -2.65 -14.29 0.61
N LEU A 131 -1.49 -13.69 0.36
CA LEU A 131 -0.79 -12.89 1.35
C LEU A 131 -1.28 -11.45 1.31
N GLN A 132 -1.72 -10.96 2.48
CA GLN A 132 -2.18 -9.60 2.69
C GLN A 132 -1.25 -8.86 3.63
N PHE A 133 -0.63 -7.80 3.12
CA PHE A 133 0.18 -6.90 3.93
C PHE A 133 -0.70 -5.88 4.65
N GLU A 134 -0.20 -5.36 5.77
CA GLU A 134 -0.85 -4.37 6.63
C GLU A 134 -1.58 -3.25 5.88
N ASP A 135 -0.97 -2.67 4.83
CA ASP A 135 -1.60 -1.59 4.07
C ASP A 135 -2.94 -2.02 3.44
N LYS A 136 -3.02 -3.27 2.98
CA LYS A 136 -4.25 -3.84 2.43
C LYS A 136 -5.23 -4.23 3.52
N LEU A 137 -4.76 -4.71 4.66
CA LEU A 137 -5.60 -4.97 5.83
C LEU A 137 -6.26 -3.69 6.35
N LYS A 138 -5.53 -2.58 6.41
CA LYS A 138 -6.07 -1.25 6.76
C LYS A 138 -7.12 -0.79 5.76
N GLN A 139 -6.88 -0.98 4.46
CA GLN A 139 -7.86 -0.68 3.41
C GLN A 139 -9.13 -1.54 3.57
N LEU A 140 -8.98 -2.83 3.86
CA LEU A 140 -10.11 -3.72 4.13
C LEU A 140 -10.90 -3.28 5.36
N TYR A 141 -10.22 -2.96 6.45
CA TYR A 141 -10.86 -2.50 7.67
C TYR A 141 -11.66 -1.22 7.44
N HIS A 142 -11.10 -0.25 6.70
CA HIS A 142 -11.83 0.96 6.32
C HIS A 142 -13.09 0.66 5.49
N ILE A 143 -13.06 -0.35 4.62
CA ILE A 143 -14.26 -0.76 3.88
C ILE A 143 -15.26 -1.43 4.85
N TYR A 144 -14.79 -2.31 5.73
CA TYR A 144 -15.59 -2.98 6.75
C TYR A 144 -16.34 -1.98 7.64
N THR A 145 -15.66 -0.96 8.17
CA THR A 145 -16.29 0.07 9.03
C THR A 145 -17.42 0.80 8.31
N SER A 146 -17.34 0.95 6.98
CA SER A 146 -18.39 1.54 6.15
C SER A 146 -19.57 0.60 5.85
N GLN A 147 -19.44 -0.69 6.15
CA GLN A 147 -20.46 -1.72 5.91
C GLN A 147 -21.25 -2.06 7.18
N VAL A 148 -20.65 -1.92 8.36
CA VAL A 148 -21.31 -2.21 9.63
C VAL A 148 -22.27 -1.07 10.02
N PRO A 149 -23.56 -1.37 10.29
CA PRO A 149 -24.50 -0.38 10.80
C PRO A 149 -24.04 0.19 12.14
N GLY A 150 -23.81 1.51 12.21
CA GLY A 150 -23.32 2.19 13.41
C GLY A 150 -21.82 2.50 13.40
N GLY A 151 -21.05 1.93 12.46
CA GLY A 151 -19.61 2.16 12.30
C GLY A 151 -18.76 1.67 13.47
N SER A 152 -17.57 1.15 13.22
CA SER A 152 -16.59 0.98 14.30
C SER A 152 -15.78 2.26 14.47
N THR A 153 -15.67 2.72 15.72
CA THR A 153 -14.89 3.92 16.09
C THR A 153 -13.44 3.58 16.43
N GLU A 154 -13.11 2.30 16.55
CA GLU A 154 -11.76 1.85 16.89
C GLU A 154 -10.80 1.97 15.71
N SER A 155 -9.60 2.48 16.00
CA SER A 155 -8.49 2.50 15.04
C SER A 155 -7.96 1.10 14.80
N PHE A 156 -7.50 0.84 13.57
CA PHE A 156 -6.95 -0.47 13.19
C PHE A 156 -5.79 -0.91 14.10
N GLU A 157 -4.97 0.03 14.56
CA GLU A 157 -3.80 -0.22 15.41
C GLU A 157 -4.15 -0.73 16.81
N LEU A 158 -5.41 -0.60 17.22
CA LEU A 158 -5.90 -1.04 18.52
C LEU A 158 -6.60 -2.41 18.47
N LEU A 159 -6.82 -2.95 17.27
CA LEU A 159 -7.47 -4.24 17.10
C LEU A 159 -6.56 -5.38 17.54
N ASP A 160 -7.13 -6.32 18.29
CA ASP A 160 -6.45 -7.57 18.62
C ASP A 160 -6.56 -8.59 17.48
N ASP A 161 -5.78 -9.66 17.56
CA ASP A 161 -5.75 -10.72 16.54
C ASP A 161 -7.13 -11.36 16.31
N ILE A 162 -8.00 -11.38 17.32
CA ILE A 162 -9.36 -11.94 17.24
C ILE A 162 -10.24 -11.02 16.41
N SER A 163 -10.29 -9.73 16.74
CA SER A 163 -11.05 -8.72 16.01
C SER A 163 -10.60 -8.62 14.56
N ILE A 164 -9.29 -8.76 14.32
CA ILE A 164 -8.75 -8.78 12.95
C ILE A 164 -9.30 -9.96 12.16
N ARG A 165 -9.30 -11.16 12.75
CA ARG A 165 -9.86 -12.34 12.08
C ARG A 165 -11.36 -12.19 11.84
N GLU A 166 -12.10 -11.68 12.82
CA GLU A 166 -13.54 -11.50 12.73
C GLU A 166 -13.92 -10.54 11.59
N PHE A 167 -13.29 -9.37 11.48
CA PHE A 167 -13.62 -8.46 10.39
C PHE A 167 -13.22 -9.06 9.03
N MET A 168 -12.10 -9.78 8.94
CA MET A 168 -11.67 -10.40 7.69
C MET A 168 -12.64 -11.47 7.20
N LEU A 169 -13.28 -12.20 8.12
CA LEU A 169 -14.29 -13.21 7.83
C LEU A 169 -15.66 -12.62 7.44
N THR A 170 -15.92 -11.36 7.78
CA THR A 170 -17.24 -10.73 7.60
C THR A 170 -17.27 -9.67 6.50
N VAL A 171 -16.13 -9.07 6.16
CA VAL A 171 -16.05 -7.98 5.18
C VAL A 171 -16.44 -8.44 3.77
N GLU A 172 -17.32 -7.68 3.10
CA GLU A 172 -17.76 -7.98 1.73
C GLU A 172 -17.02 -7.12 0.69
N VAL A 173 -16.00 -7.69 0.07
CA VAL A 173 -15.13 -7.02 -0.91
C VAL A 173 -14.78 -7.91 -2.08
N THR A 174 -14.30 -7.29 -3.14
CA THR A 174 -13.59 -7.94 -4.24
C THR A 174 -12.10 -7.65 -4.09
N VAL A 175 -11.29 -8.71 -4.10
CA VAL A 175 -9.83 -8.63 -3.96
C VAL A 175 -9.17 -8.98 -5.29
N CYS A 176 -8.29 -8.10 -5.76
CA CYS A 176 -7.49 -8.32 -6.97
C CYS A 176 -6.06 -8.69 -6.58
N TYR A 177 -5.50 -9.75 -7.18
CA TYR A 177 -4.15 -10.23 -6.89
C TYR A 177 -3.36 -10.51 -8.17
N ASN A 178 -2.04 -10.44 -8.07
CA ASN A 178 -1.14 -10.74 -9.18
C ASN A 178 -0.77 -12.24 -9.25
N THR A 179 -0.05 -12.63 -10.30
CA THR A 179 0.43 -14.02 -10.51
C THR A 179 1.29 -14.57 -9.36
N LYS A 180 1.88 -13.70 -8.53
CA LYS A 180 2.64 -14.05 -7.32
C LYS A 180 1.75 -14.18 -6.07
N LYS A 181 0.42 -14.17 -6.21
CA LYS A 181 -0.56 -14.25 -5.11
C LYS A 181 -0.47 -13.11 -4.08
N ASN A 182 0.05 -11.95 -4.52
CA ASN A 182 0.03 -10.74 -3.69
C ASN A 182 -1.20 -9.91 -4.04
N VAL A 183 -1.89 -9.43 -3.01
CA VAL A 183 -3.04 -8.53 -3.18
C VAL A 183 -2.57 -7.16 -3.66
N VAL A 184 -3.10 -6.73 -4.81
CA VAL A 184 -2.78 -5.46 -5.48
C VAL A 184 -3.82 -4.39 -5.15
N SER A 185 -5.10 -4.74 -5.14
CA SER A 185 -6.19 -3.82 -4.80
C SER A 185 -7.35 -4.54 -4.12
N VAL A 186 -8.14 -3.76 -3.38
CA VAL A 186 -9.35 -4.20 -2.70
C VAL A 186 -10.45 -3.18 -2.99
N HIS A 187 -11.63 -3.67 -3.34
CA HIS A 187 -12.77 -2.85 -3.75
C HIS A 187 -14.02 -3.29 -2.99
N LYS A 188 -14.86 -2.33 -2.62
CA LYS A 188 -16.18 -2.63 -2.05
C LYS A 188 -16.97 -3.45 -3.06
N LYS A 189 -17.61 -4.54 -2.61
CA LYS A 189 -18.47 -5.35 -3.49
C LYS A 189 -19.60 -4.47 -4.00
N LEU A 190 -19.70 -4.32 -5.33
CA LEU A 190 -20.83 -3.64 -5.96
C LEU A 190 -22.03 -4.59 -5.87
N THR A 191 -22.95 -4.30 -4.96
CA THR A 191 -24.25 -4.96 -4.97
C THR A 191 -25.02 -4.43 -6.16
N ASN A 192 -25.09 -5.20 -7.25
CA ASN A 192 -26.09 -4.98 -8.27
C ASN A 192 -27.45 -5.11 -7.58
N LYS A 193 -28.08 -3.97 -7.24
CA LYS A 193 -29.47 -3.96 -6.82
C LYS A 193 -30.27 -4.48 -8.00
N ILE A 194 -30.63 -5.77 -7.95
CA ILE A 194 -31.67 -6.30 -8.81
C ILE A 194 -32.93 -5.55 -8.42
N LEU A 195 -33.29 -4.53 -9.20
CA LEU A 195 -34.61 -3.92 -9.16
C LEU A 195 -35.57 -5.01 -9.61
N VAL A 196 -36.14 -5.74 -8.65
CA VAL A 196 -37.27 -6.62 -8.93
C VAL A 196 -38.43 -5.69 -9.32
N PRO A 197 -38.94 -5.74 -10.57
CA PRO A 197 -40.12 -4.96 -10.91
C PRO A 197 -41.27 -5.46 -10.04
N LEU A 198 -41.77 -4.58 -9.18
CA LEU A 198 -43.06 -4.77 -8.50
C LEU A 198 -44.14 -4.75 -9.58
N TYR A 199 -44.51 -5.93 -10.09
CA TYR A 199 -45.75 -6.08 -10.84
C TYR A 199 -46.90 -5.88 -9.84
N ARG A 200 -47.65 -4.80 -10.03
CA ARG A 200 -48.94 -4.54 -9.39
C ARG A 200 -50.05 -5.31 -10.09
#